data_AF-W4VA07-F1
#
_entry.id   AF-W4VA07-F1
#
_cell.length_a   1.000
_cell.length_b   1.000
_cell.length_c   1.000
_cell.angle_alpha   90.00
_cell.angle_beta   90.00
_cell.angle_gamma   90.00
#
_symmetry.space_group_name_H-M   'P 1'
#
loop_
_entity.id
_entity.type
_entity.pdbx_description
1 polymer ?
#
loop_
_entity_poly.entity_id
_entity_poly.type
_entity_poly.pdbx_seq_one_letter_code
_entity_poly.pdbx_strand_id
1 'polypeptide(L)' 'MEGTDAGKIKYSDILIETIRNASRQMSFDEYAKVTGLDKEFIFAILNGEIEEVDKEIWDRLSLKN' A
#
# COMPACT_ATOMS: atom_id res chain seq x y z
N MET A 1 4.50 -20.54 -20.97
CA MET A 1 3.44 -20.07 -20.06
C MET A 1 3.67 -20.78 -18.75
N GLU A 2 4.25 -20.12 -17.76
CA GLU A 2 4.47 -20.70 -16.43
C GLU A 2 4.34 -19.60 -15.37
N GLY A 3 3.29 -19.73 -14.56
CA GLY A 3 3.30 -19.29 -13.17
C GLY A 3 3.08 -17.81 -12.85
N THR A 4 2.03 -17.16 -13.37
CA THR A 4 1.46 -16.02 -12.63
C THR A 4 0.73 -16.57 -11.41
N ASP A 5 1.45 -16.62 -10.30
CA ASP A 5 0.94 -16.91 -8.96
C ASP A 5 -0.24 -15.96 -8.68
N ALA A 6 -1.46 -16.49 -8.78
CA ALA A 6 -2.69 -15.77 -8.59
C ALA A 6 -2.87 -15.50 -7.09
N GLY A 7 -2.20 -14.49 -6.56
CA GLY A 7 -2.39 -14.11 -5.16
C GLY A 7 -1.64 -12.87 -4.71
N LYS A 8 -0.44 -12.62 -5.24
CA LYS A 8 0.40 -11.51 -4.77
C LYS A 8 0.83 -10.64 -5.92
N ILE A 9 0.54 -9.35 -5.81
CA ILE A 9 0.90 -8.41 -6.85
C ILE A 9 2.12 -7.61 -6.41
N LYS A 10 3.25 -7.78 -7.13
CA LYS A 10 4.47 -7.01 -6.94
C LYS A 10 4.25 -5.59 -7.40
N TYR A 11 3.95 -4.72 -6.45
CA TYR A 11 3.62 -3.32 -6.69
C TYR A 11 4.46 -2.40 -5.83
N SER A 12 5.65 -2.79 -5.38
CA SER A 12 6.51 -1.96 -4.53
C SER A 12 6.59 -0.50 -4.99
N ASP A 13 6.87 -0.24 -6.27
CA ASP A 13 6.89 1.14 -6.81
C ASP A 13 5.53 1.84 -6.78
N ILE A 14 4.47 1.12 -7.14
CA ILE A 14 3.10 1.66 -7.23
C ILE A 14 2.51 1.91 -5.84
N LEU A 15 2.81 1.06 -4.87
CA LEU A 15 2.46 1.18 -3.46
C LEU A 15 3.14 2.41 -2.86
N ILE A 16 4.45 2.55 -3.07
CA ILE A 16 5.20 3.71 -2.61
C ILE A 16 4.65 4.99 -3.22
N GLU A 17 4.35 4.99 -4.52
CA GLU A 17 3.76 6.14 -5.21
C GLU A 17 2.37 6.50 -4.66
N THR A 18 1.52 5.50 -4.42
CA THR A 18 0.17 5.67 -3.86
C THR A 18 0.23 6.29 -2.48
N ILE A 19 1.08 5.74 -1.61
CA ILE A 19 1.28 6.24 -0.25
C ILE A 19 1.84 7.68 -0.30
N ARG A 20 2.81 7.96 -1.18
CA ARG A 20 3.36 9.31 -1.36
C ARG A 20 2.33 10.31 -1.87
N ASN A 21 1.43 9.90 -2.76
CA ASN A 21 0.36 10.76 -3.27
C ASN A 21 -0.70 11.03 -2.19
N ALA A 22 -1.04 10.03 -1.37
CA ALA A 22 -1.91 10.22 -0.22
C ALA A 22 -1.27 11.14 0.82
N SER A 23 0.01 10.95 1.14
CA SER A 23 0.75 11.77 2.12
C SER A 23 0.93 13.23 1.70
N ARG A 24 0.70 13.57 0.42
CA ARG A 24 0.68 14.96 -0.07
C ARG A 24 -0.64 15.67 0.25
N GLN A 25 -1.73 14.91 0.37
CA GLN A 25 -3.07 15.45 0.60
C GLN A 25 -3.45 15.40 2.08
N MET A 26 -2.90 14.45 2.85
CA MET A 26 -3.18 14.25 4.27
C MET A 26 -1.94 13.75 5.03
N SER A 27 -1.97 13.84 6.36
CA SER A 27 -0.88 13.28 7.18
C SER A 27 -0.90 11.75 7.19
N PHE A 28 0.24 11.12 7.48
CA PHE A 28 0.31 9.65 7.63
C PHE A 28 -0.58 9.12 8.76
N ASP A 29 -0.85 9.91 9.81
CA ASP A 29 -1.81 9.56 10.87
C ASP A 29 -3.23 9.46 10.33
N GLU A 30 -3.64 10.44 9.54
CA GLU A 30 -4.96 10.45 8.92
C GLU A 30 -5.08 9.34 7.88
N TYR A 31 -4.03 9.13 7.07
CA TYR A 31 -4.01 8.07 6.09
C TYR A 31 -4.12 6.68 6.73
N ALA A 32 -3.38 6.41 7.81
CA ALA A 32 -3.52 5.16 8.58
C ALA A 32 -4.94 4.99 9.15
N LYS A 33 -5.54 6.06 9.68
CA LYS A 33 -6.92 6.03 10.19
C LYS A 33 -7.95 5.76 9.09
N VAL A 34 -7.82 6.37 7.93
CA VAL A 34 -8.77 6.22 6.81
C VAL A 34 -8.65 4.83 6.19
N THR A 35 -7.43 4.35 5.99
CA THR A 35 -7.17 3.01 5.45
C THR A 35 -7.44 1.91 6.46
N GLY A 36 -7.48 2.23 7.76
CA GLY A 36 -7.55 1.25 8.85
C GLY A 36 -6.30 0.38 8.93
N LEU A 37 -5.17 0.85 8.37
CA LEU A 37 -3.90 0.15 8.37
C LEU A 37 -2.97 0.77 9.40
N ASP A 38 -2.10 -0.05 9.97
CA ASP A 38 -1.09 0.44 10.89
C ASP A 38 -0.08 1.34 10.17
N LYS A 39 0.33 2.40 10.86
CA LYS A 39 1.38 3.30 10.38
C LYS A 39 2.67 2.55 10.09
N GLU A 40 3.05 1.63 10.98
CA GLU A 40 4.25 0.82 10.83
C GLU A 40 4.21 -0.02 9.55
N PHE A 41 3.04 -0.55 9.21
CA PHE A 41 2.82 -1.28 7.97
C PHE A 41 3.00 -0.38 6.73
N ILE A 42 2.46 0.83 6.75
CA ILE A 42 2.63 1.82 5.68
C ILE A 42 4.11 2.22 5.53
N PHE A 43 4.83 2.40 6.65
CA PHE A 43 6.27 2.70 6.62
C PHE A 43 7.10 1.52 6.13
N ALA A 44 6.75 0.28 6.49
CA ALA A 44 7.42 -0.91 6.00
C ALA A 44 7.31 -1.04 4.47
N ILE A 45 6.15 -0.67 3.89
CA ILE A 45 6.00 -0.56 2.43
C ILE A 45 6.91 0.54 1.86
N LEU A 46 6.93 1.72 2.49
CA LEU A 46 7.78 2.84 2.04
C LEU A 46 9.29 2.53 2.10
N ASN A 47 9.70 1.74 3.08
CA ASN A 47 11.08 1.27 3.25
C ASN A 47 11.45 0.14 2.28
N GLY A 48 10.48 -0.40 1.54
CA GLY A 48 10.68 -1.59 0.70
C GLY A 48 10.83 -2.89 1.50
N GLU A 49 10.49 -2.89 2.79
CA GLU A 49 10.42 -4.11 3.61
C GLU A 49 9.21 -4.96 3.21
N ILE A 50 8.14 -4.31 2.71
CA ILE A 50 6.94 -4.95 2.18
C ILE A 50 6.82 -4.60 0.69
N GLU A 51 7.11 -5.58 -0.17
CA GLU A 51 7.08 -5.41 -1.62
C GLU A 51 5.78 -5.94 -2.27
N GLU A 52 5.03 -6.74 -1.51
CA GLU A 52 3.80 -7.40 -1.95
C GLU A 52 2.71 -7.24 -0.90
N VAL A 53 1.53 -6.80 -1.32
CA VAL A 53 0.34 -6.74 -0.48
C VAL A 53 -0.84 -7.37 -1.19
N ASP A 54 -1.82 -7.85 -0.43
CA ASP A 54 -3.06 -8.38 -0.97
C ASP A 54 -3.90 -7.28 -1.62
N LYS A 55 -4.79 -7.69 -2.53
CA LYS A 55 -5.69 -6.76 -3.23
C LYS A 55 -6.55 -5.92 -2.28
N GLU A 56 -7.00 -6.48 -1.16
CA GLU A 56 -7.77 -5.75 -0.15
C GLU A 56 -6.96 -4.58 0.45
N ILE A 57 -5.69 -4.85 0.78
CA ILE A 57 -4.77 -3.83 1.32
C ILE A 57 -4.48 -2.77 0.26
N TRP A 58 -4.30 -3.19 -1.00
CA TRP A 58 -4.11 -2.29 -2.12
C TRP A 58 -5.30 -1.35 -2.34
N ASP A 59 -6.52 -1.86 -2.30
CA ASP A 59 -7.75 -1.05 -2.48
C ASP A 59 -7.88 -0.02 -1.35
N ARG A 60 -7.57 -0.41 -0.10
CA ARG A 60 -7.49 0.50 1.06
C ARG A 60 -6.42 1.57 0.86
N LEU A 61 -5.18 1.18 0.54
CA LEU A 61 -4.07 2.13 0.32
C LEU A 61 -4.38 3.11 -0.81
N SER A 62 -5.04 2.65 -1.86
CA SER A 62 -5.47 3.50 -2.98
C SER A 62 -6.61 4.45 -2.63
N LEU A 63 -7.15 4.39 -1.41
CA LEU A 63 -8.36 5.11 -0.99
C LEU A 63 -9.53 4.90 -1.96
N LYS A 64 -9.53 3.76 -2.67
CA LYS A 64 -10.61 3.35 -3.55
C LYS A 64 -11.67 2.66 -2.69
N ASN A 65 -12.48 3.48 -2.02
CA ASN A 65 -13.78 3.03 -1.52
C ASN A 65 -14.77 2.83 -2.67
#